data_AF-X1N128-F1
#
_entry.id   AF-X1N128-F1
#
_cell.length_a   1.000
_cell.length_b   1.000
_cell.length_c   1.000
_cell.angle_alpha   90.00
_cell.angle_beta   90.00
_cell.angle_gamma   90.00
#
_symmetry.space_group_name_H-M   'P 1'
#
loop_
_entity.id
_entity.type
_entity.pdbx_description
1 polymer ?
#
loop_
_entity_poly.entity_id
_entity_poly.type
_entity_poly.pdbx_seq_one_letter_code
_entity_poly.pdbx_strand_id
1 'polypeptide(L)'
;MLSRDGMVVVIIAVNRQTGKLVGRPDIVSRGFVDTREARDMIEESRNIVARALDHGRDRPAEWGFINTKIRDVLHKFYYEQTKRRPMILPFMVKV
;
A
#
# COMPACT_ATOMS: atom_id res chain seq x y z
N MET A 1 15.42 -10.65 17.95
CA MET A 1 15.39 -9.34 17.26
C MET A 1 14.38 -9.32 16.09
N LEU A 2 13.13 -9.76 16.29
CA LEU A 2 12.12 -9.85 15.20
C LEU A 2 11.12 -8.68 15.17
N SER A 3 11.23 -7.71 16.09
CA SER A 3 10.20 -6.67 16.29
C SER A 3 10.57 -5.28 15.74
N ARG A 4 11.64 -5.13 14.95
CA ARG A 4 12.21 -3.79 14.68
C ARG A 4 11.72 -3.07 13.44
N ASP A 5 11.11 -3.71 12.46
CA ASP A 5 10.70 -3.01 11.22
C ASP A 5 9.21 -2.69 11.15
N GLY A 6 8.38 -3.30 12.00
CA GLY A 6 6.94 -3.08 12.02
C GLY A 6 6.24 -3.55 10.75
N MET A 7 4.97 -3.18 10.62
CA MET A 7 4.13 -3.54 9.48
C MET A 7 3.35 -2.36 8.93
N VAL A 8 3.04 -2.47 7.64
CA VAL A 8 2.17 -1.57 6.90
C VAL A 8 1.10 -2.41 6.21
N VAL A 9 -0.16 -2.13 6.53
CA VAL A 9 -1.31 -2.74 5.87
C VAL A 9 -1.84 -1.76 4.83
N VAL A 10 -2.01 -2.24 3.60
CA VAL A 10 -2.54 -1.45 2.48
C VAL A 10 -3.92 -1.97 2.15
N ILE A 11 -4.96 -1.16 2.37
CA ILE A 11 -6.36 -1.55 2.19
C ILE A 11 -6.84 -1.01 0.85
N ILE A 12 -7.33 -1.91 -0.01
CA ILE A 12 -7.80 -1.58 -1.35
C ILE A 12 -9.27 -1.97 -1.44
N ALA A 13 -10.15 -0.99 -1.53
CA ALA A 13 -11.57 -1.22 -1.76
C ALA A 13 -11.82 -1.40 -3.26
N VAL A 14 -12.53 -2.47 -3.62
CA VAL A 14 -12.92 -2.79 -5.00
C VAL A 14 -14.41 -3.03 -5.05
N ASN A 15 -15.09 -2.44 -6.02
CA ASN A 15 -16.52 -2.61 -6.24
C ASN A 15 -16.80 -4.04 -6.71
N ARG A 16 -17.68 -4.75 -6.00
CA ARG A 16 -18.03 -6.15 -6.27
C ARG A 16 -18.54 -6.42 -7.68
N GLN A 17 -19.28 -5.47 -8.24
CA GLN A 17 -19.97 -5.64 -9.53
C GLN A 17 -19.05 -5.31 -10.71
N THR A 18 -18.25 -4.25 -10.59
CA THR A 18 -17.43 -3.72 -11.68
C THR A 18 -15.97 -4.16 -11.62
N GLY A 19 -15.51 -4.68 -10.47
CA GLY A 19 -14.10 -4.99 -10.24
C GLY A 19 -13.19 -3.76 -10.21
N LYS A 20 -13.75 -2.54 -10.20
CA LYS A 20 -13.00 -1.28 -10.20
C LYS A 20 -12.69 -0.82 -8.78
N LEU A 21 -11.58 -0.11 -8.62
CA LEU A 21 -11.24 0.52 -7.34
C LEU A 21 -12.34 1.49 -6.88
N VAL A 22 -12.56 1.50 -5.58
CA VAL A 22 -13.46 2.44 -4.89
C VAL A 22 -12.59 3.40 -4.09
N GLY A 23 -12.48 4.63 -4.59
CA GLY A 23 -11.71 5.68 -3.92
C GLY A 23 -10.20 5.43 -3.90
N ARG A 24 -9.51 6.10 -2.96
CA ARG A 24 -8.06 5.95 -2.73
C ARG A 24 -7.79 4.77 -1.78
N PRO A 25 -6.68 4.04 -1.98
CA PRO A 25 -6.21 3.05 -1.00
C PRO A 25 -5.95 3.71 0.36
N ASP A 26 -6.19 2.96 1.43
CA ASP A 26 -5.85 3.38 2.79
C ASP A 26 -4.64 2.61 3.33
N ILE A 27 -3.94 3.22 4.30
CA ILE A 27 -2.69 2.71 4.84
C ILE A 27 -2.73 2.80 6.36
N VAL A 28 -2.47 1.65 7.00
CA VAL A 28 -2.33 1.52 8.44
C VAL A 28 -0.92 1.08 8.77
N SER A 29 -0.25 1.81 9.65
CA SER A 29 1.07 1.44 10.16
C SER A 29 0.96 0.92 11.60
N ARG A 30 1.70 -0.15 11.91
CA ARG A 30 1.84 -0.67 13.27
C ARG A 30 3.30 -1.02 13.56
N GLY A 31 3.90 -0.33 14.53
CA GLY A 31 5.29 -0.53 14.93
C GLY A 31 6.34 -0.13 13.89
N PHE A 32 5.92 0.42 12.74
CA PHE A 32 6.83 0.96 11.72
C PHE A 32 7.04 2.46 11.94
N VAL A 33 5.97 3.26 11.90
CA VAL A 33 6.01 4.70 12.22
C VAL A 33 4.85 5.12 13.11
N ASP A 34 5.04 6.20 13.87
CA ASP A 34 3.93 6.88 14.54
C ASP A 34 3.13 7.67 13.49
N THR A 35 1.87 7.29 13.29
CA THR A 35 0.98 7.91 12.30
C THR A 35 0.70 9.40 12.54
N ARG A 36 0.89 9.89 13.78
CA ARG A 36 0.70 11.30 14.11
C ARG A 36 1.87 12.15 13.62
N GLU A 37 3.08 11.60 13.70
CA GLU A 37 4.31 12.28 13.27
C GLU A 37 4.58 12.07 11.77
N ALA A 38 4.21 10.90 11.23
CA ALA A 38 4.51 10.52 9.86
C ALA A 38 3.35 10.77 8.88
N ARG A 39 2.49 11.77 9.14
CA ARG A 39 1.29 12.04 8.33
C ARG A 39 1.60 12.20 6.83
N ASP A 40 2.59 13.02 6.50
CA ASP A 40 2.97 13.29 5.12
C ASP A 40 3.52 12.05 4.42
N MET A 41 4.31 11.25 5.13
CA MET A 41 4.83 9.99 4.61
C MET A 41 3.70 8.98 4.33
N ILE A 42 2.69 8.92 5.20
CA ILE A 42 1.53 8.04 4.99
C ILE A 42 0.66 8.55 3.83
N GLU A 43 0.41 9.86 3.73
CA GLU A 43 -0.32 10.42 2.57
C GLU A 43 0.41 10.17 1.25
N GLU A 44 1.72 10.35 1.22
CA GLU A 44 2.49 10.07 0.00
C GLU A 44 2.49 8.58 -0.34
N SER A 45 2.51 7.72 0.68
CA SER A 45 2.34 6.28 0.47
C SER A 45 0.99 5.97 -0.17
N ARG A 46 -0.10 6.63 0.24
CA ARG A 46 -1.43 6.49 -0.41
C ARG A 46 -1.39 6.95 -1.87
N ASN A 47 -0.71 8.07 -2.16
CA ASN A 47 -0.52 8.56 -3.53
C ASN A 47 0.25 7.58 -4.41
N ILE A 48 1.34 7.03 -3.90
CA ILE A 48 2.17 6.05 -4.60
C ILE A 48 1.34 4.82 -4.98
N VAL A 49 0.56 4.28 -4.04
CA VAL A 49 -0.29 3.11 -4.29
C VAL A 49 -1.40 3.45 -5.29
N ALA A 50 -2.07 4.60 -5.15
CA ALA A 50 -3.10 5.03 -6.09
C ALA A 50 -2.55 5.13 -7.53
N ARG A 51 -1.38 5.75 -7.71
CA ARG A 51 -0.71 5.82 -9.01
C ARG A 51 -0.34 4.45 -9.55
N ALA A 52 0.16 3.54 -8.69
CA ALA A 52 0.51 2.18 -9.11
C ALA A 52 -0.70 1.38 -9.60
N LEU A 53 -1.89 1.66 -9.07
CA LEU A 53 -3.13 0.98 -9.45
C LEU A 53 -3.80 1.59 -10.69
N ASP A 54 -3.63 2.89 -10.94
CA ASP A 54 -4.29 3.56 -12.09
C ASP A 54 -3.68 3.17 -13.44
N HIS A 55 -2.42 2.70 -13.47
CA HIS A 55 -1.74 2.26 -14.70
C HIS A 55 -2.18 0.87 -15.20
N GLY A 56 -3.14 0.22 -14.54
CA GLY A 56 -3.65 -1.11 -14.89
C GLY A 56 -4.95 -1.13 -15.71
N ARG A 57 -5.41 0.01 -16.25
CA ARG A 57 -6.76 0.13 -16.85
C ARG A 57 -7.03 -0.73 -18.08
N ASP A 58 -6.00 -1.15 -18.82
CA ASP A 58 -6.20 -1.84 -20.12
C ASP A 58 -6.34 -3.36 -20.02
N ARG A 59 -6.04 -3.97 -18.87
CA ARG A 59 -6.30 -5.40 -18.61
C ARG A 59 -6.55 -5.63 -17.12
N PRO A 60 -7.42 -6.59 -16.74
CA PRO A 60 -7.52 -7.01 -15.34
C PRO A 60 -6.13 -7.48 -14.88
N ALA A 61 -5.42 -6.65 -14.13
CA ALA A 61 -4.16 -7.06 -13.54
C ALA A 61 -4.46 -8.16 -12.51
N GLU A 62 -3.82 -9.30 -12.65
CA GLU A 62 -3.95 -10.37 -11.68
C GLU A 62 -3.56 -9.86 -10.29
N TRP A 63 -4.31 -10.25 -9.26
CA TRP A 63 -4.10 -9.76 -7.91
C TRP A 63 -2.68 -10.05 -7.38
N GLY A 64 -2.07 -11.16 -7.82
CA GLY A 64 -0.67 -11.46 -7.51
C GLY A 64 0.30 -10.38 -8.01
N PHE A 65 0.11 -9.91 -9.25
CA PHE A 65 0.92 -8.83 -9.82
C PHE A 65 0.71 -7.50 -9.07
N ILE A 66 -0.54 -7.16 -8.74
CA ILE A 66 -0.86 -5.95 -7.97
C ILE A 66 -0.16 -5.97 -6.61
N ASN A 67 -0.23 -7.11 -5.89
CA ASN A 67 0.41 -7.24 -4.58
C ASN A 67 1.92 -7.05 -4.65
N THR A 68 2.58 -7.66 -5.64
CA THR A 68 4.03 -7.49 -5.84
C THR A 68 4.36 -6.03 -6.15
N LYS A 69 3.63 -5.41 -7.08
CA LYS A 69 3.86 -4.01 -7.47
C LYS A 69 3.73 -3.06 -6.28
N ILE A 70 2.71 -3.23 -5.44
CA ILE A 70 2.50 -2.41 -4.23
C ILE A 70 3.65 -2.58 -3.23
N ARG A 71 4.09 -3.82 -3.00
CA ARG A 71 5.22 -4.08 -2.10
C ARG A 71 6.48 -3.40 -2.60
N ASP A 72 6.81 -3.54 -3.88
CA ASP A 72 8.04 -3.00 -4.46
C ASP A 72 8.11 -1.48 -4.36
N VAL A 73 7.03 -0.78 -4.76
CA VAL A 73 7.01 0.69 -4.75
C VAL A 73 7.07 1.26 -3.33
N LEU A 74 6.37 0.63 -2.38
CA LEU A 74 6.37 1.08 -0.99
C LEU A 74 7.66 0.69 -0.26
N HIS A 75 8.25 -0.48 -0.52
CA HIS A 75 9.54 -0.85 0.03
C HIS A 75 10.64 0.12 -0.41
N LYS A 76 10.66 0.50 -1.69
CA LYS A 76 11.59 1.51 -2.20
C LYS A 76 11.41 2.84 -1.47
N PHE A 77 10.18 3.36 -1.42
CA PHE A 77 9.86 4.63 -0.77
C PHE A 77 10.24 4.63 0.72
N TYR A 78 9.77 3.64 1.48
CA TYR A 78 10.05 3.57 2.91
C TYR A 78 11.54 3.39 3.21
N TYR A 79 12.26 2.62 2.41
CA TYR A 79 13.71 2.47 2.59
C TYR A 79 14.45 3.77 2.31
N GLU A 80 14.07 4.52 1.26
CA GLU A 80 14.66 5.83 0.96
C GLU A 80 14.49 6.80 2.13
N GLN A 81 13.28 6.87 2.70
CA GLN A 81 12.92 7.79 3.79
C GLN A 81 13.45 7.37 5.18
N THR A 82 13.43 6.07 5.49
CA THR A 82 13.60 5.58 6.88
C THR A 82 14.75 4.61 7.07
N LYS A 83 15.35 4.11 5.97
CA LYS A 83 16.34 3.02 5.95
C LYS A 83 15.84 1.70 6.58
N ARG A 84 14.51 1.54 6.70
CA ARG A 84 13.86 0.34 7.23
C ARG A 84 12.95 -0.29 6.18
N ARG A 85 12.69 -1.58 6.31
CA ARG A 85 11.83 -2.35 5.38
C ARG A 85 10.70 -3.03 6.16
N PRO A 86 9.55 -2.36 6.37
CA PRO A 86 8.43 -2.97 7.07
C PRO A 86 7.86 -4.14 6.29
N MET A 87 7.19 -5.05 7.00
CA MET A 87 6.33 -6.03 6.34
C MET A 87 5.15 -5.30 5.69
N ILE A 88 4.94 -5.50 4.38
CA ILE A 88 3.84 -4.88 3.64
C ILE A 88 2.79 -5.93 3.31
N LEU A 89 1.58 -5.72 3.82
CA LEU A 89 0.43 -6.60 3.63
C LEU A 89 -0.68 -5.86 2.85
N PRO A 90 -0.75 -6.04 1.52
CA PRO A 90 -1.90 -5.60 0.75
C PRO A 90 -3.13 -6.46 1.05
N PHE A 91 -4.28 -5.83 1.26
CA PHE A 91 -5.55 -6.47 1.55
C PHE A 91 -6.65 -5.87 0.67
N MET A 92 -7.26 -6.70 -0.18
CA MET A 92 -8.41 -6.29 -0.99
C MET A 92 -9.70 -6.52 -0.20
N VAL A 93 -10.51 -5.47 -0.10
CA VAL A 93 -11.88 -5.55 0.38
C VAL A 93 -12.82 -5.37 -0.79
N LYS A 94 -13.71 -6.33 -0.98
CA LYS A 94 -14.80 -6.21 -1.95
C LYS A 94 -15.99 -5.51 -1.27
N VAL A 95 -16.32 -4.31 -1.75
CA VAL A 95 -17.46 -3.50 -1.29
C VAL A 95 -18.63 -3.55 -2.28
#